data_AF-A0A6B3FF79-F1
#
_entry.id   AF-A0A6B3FF79-F1
#
_cell.length_a   1.000
_cell.length_b   1.000
_cell.length_c   1.000
_cell.angle_alpha   90.00
_cell.angle_beta   90.00
_cell.angle_gamma   90.00
#
_symmetry.space_group_name_H-M   'P 1'
#
loop_
_entity.id
_entity.type
_entity.pdbx_description
1 polymer ?
#
loop_
_entity_poly.entity_id
_entity_poly.type
_entity_poly.pdbx_seq_one_letter_code
_entity_poly.pdbx_strand_id
1 'polypeptide(L)'
;MFSSDSPPAPAALAAKVRTLAPSMTRSMQLVAEAVAGDPAGCAALTVTGLAERTGTSEATVVRTARLLGYPGYRDLRLALAGLAAHQESGRAPAVTADIAVD
;
A
#
# COMPACT_ATOMS: atom_id res chain seq x y z
N MET A 1 27.69 -2.52 -4.50
CA MET A 1 26.75 -1.76 -5.33
C MET A 1 25.54 -2.66 -5.58
N PHE A 2 24.56 -2.65 -4.68
CA PHE A 2 23.33 -3.44 -4.82
C PHE A 2 22.15 -2.47 -4.85
N SER A 3 21.83 -1.96 -6.03
CA SER A 3 20.51 -1.37 -6.29
C SER A 3 19.56 -2.50 -6.63
N SER A 4 19.16 -3.26 -5.61
CA SER A 4 17.99 -4.12 -5.74
C SER A 4 16.78 -3.18 -5.68
N ASP A 5 16.40 -2.63 -6.84
CA ASP A 5 15.10 -2.02 -7.07
C ASP A 5 14.05 -3.13 -6.97
N SER A 6 13.85 -3.63 -5.75
CA SER A 6 12.75 -4.52 -5.45
C SER A 6 11.52 -3.61 -5.39
N PRO A 7 10.47 -3.87 -6.20
CA PRO A 7 9.23 -3.10 -6.10
C PRO A 7 8.79 -3.15 -4.64
N PRO A 8 8.26 -2.05 -4.08
CA PRO A 8 8.01 -1.97 -2.65
C PRO A 8 7.14 -3.15 -2.26
N ALA A 9 7.69 -4.05 -1.46
CA ALA A 9 6.93 -5.12 -0.87
C ALA A 9 5.70 -4.51 -0.16
N PRO A 10 4.60 -5.24 0.01
CA PRO A 10 3.48 -4.81 0.85
C PRO A 10 3.89 -4.29 2.22
N ALA A 11 4.96 -4.87 2.80
CA ALA A 11 5.59 -4.39 4.01
C ALA A 11 6.15 -2.95 3.87
N ALA A 12 6.68 -2.57 2.71
CA ALA A 12 7.15 -1.22 2.40
C ALA A 12 5.99 -0.22 2.23
N LEU A 13 4.84 -0.63 1.67
CA LEU A 13 3.64 0.22 1.68
C LEU A 13 3.16 0.46 3.12
N ALA A 14 3.00 -0.59 3.92
CA ALA A 14 2.59 -0.47 5.32
C ALA A 14 3.59 0.34 6.16
N ALA A 15 4.90 0.21 5.90
CA ALA A 15 5.94 1.04 6.53
C ALA A 15 5.80 2.51 6.12
N LYS A 16 5.59 2.80 4.83
CA LYS A 16 5.30 4.16 4.34
C LYS A 16 4.07 4.76 5.02
N VAL A 17 2.98 3.99 5.14
CA VAL A 17 1.75 4.43 5.81
C VAL A 17 2.04 4.79 7.26
N ARG A 18 2.77 3.96 8.01
CA ARG A 18 3.17 4.26 9.39
C ARG A 18 4.02 5.52 9.52
N THR A 19 4.98 5.73 8.61
CA THR A 19 5.82 6.93 8.60
C THR A 19 5.03 8.20 8.29
N LEU A 20 4.03 8.11 7.41
CA LEU A 20 3.20 9.24 7.00
C LEU A 20 1.96 9.45 7.87
N ALA A 21 1.59 8.48 8.71
CA ALA A 21 0.46 8.53 9.63
C ALA A 21 0.36 9.82 10.47
N PRO A 22 1.44 10.37 11.08
CA PRO A 22 1.35 11.62 11.84
C PRO A 22 1.00 12.85 10.98
N SER A 23 1.27 12.81 9.67
CA SER A 23 0.91 13.88 8.73
C SER A 23 -0.46 13.67 8.08
N MET A 24 -1.14 12.56 8.38
CA MET A 24 -2.44 12.20 7.82
C MET A 24 -3.59 12.57 8.76
N THR A 25 -4.72 13.01 8.22
CA THR A 25 -5.98 13.07 8.96
C THR A 25 -6.53 11.66 9.17
N ARG A 26 -7.44 11.49 10.15
CA ARG A 26 -8.08 10.19 10.43
C ARG A 26 -8.67 9.53 9.18
N SER A 27 -9.31 10.29 8.30
CA SER A 27 -9.86 9.76 7.04
C SER A 27 -8.78 9.29 6.07
N MET A 28 -7.65 9.98 5.98
CA MET A 28 -6.52 9.54 5.13
C MET A 28 -5.84 8.30 5.70
N GLN A 29 -5.73 8.19 7.02
CA GLN A 29 -5.23 6.98 7.68
C GLN A 29 -6.11 5.77 7.39
N LEU A 30 -7.44 5.91 7.45
CA LEU A 30 -8.37 4.83 7.10
C LEU A 30 -8.17 4.31 5.67
N VAL A 31 -7.99 5.21 4.70
CA VAL A 31 -7.70 4.83 3.32
C VAL A 31 -6.35 4.12 3.22
N ALA A 32 -5.32 4.68 3.86
CA ALA A 32 -3.96 4.16 3.84
C ALA A 32 -3.86 2.76 4.48
N GLU A 33 -4.54 2.54 5.60
CA GLU A 33 -4.63 1.24 6.28
C GLU A 33 -5.39 0.22 5.43
N ALA A 34 -6.50 0.62 4.80
CA ALA A 34 -7.27 -0.28 3.93
C ALA A 34 -6.46 -0.76 2.72
N VAL A 35 -5.70 0.13 2.07
CA VAL A 35 -4.85 -0.25 0.93
C VAL A 35 -3.62 -1.07 1.35
N ALA A 36 -3.11 -0.87 2.57
CA ALA A 36 -2.00 -1.65 3.10
C ALA A 36 -2.44 -3.06 3.57
N GLY A 37 -3.64 -3.18 4.13
CA GLY A 37 -4.20 -4.44 4.62
C GLY A 37 -4.75 -5.33 3.50
N ASP A 38 -5.32 -4.73 2.45
CA ASP A 38 -5.94 -5.46 1.34
C ASP A 38 -5.67 -4.76 -0.01
N PRO A 39 -4.41 -4.81 -0.51
CA PRO A 39 -4.05 -4.15 -1.76
C PRO A 39 -4.76 -4.77 -2.97
N ALA A 40 -5.02 -6.08 -2.95
CA ALA A 40 -5.72 -6.79 -4.02
C ALA A 40 -7.18 -6.33 -4.15
N GLY A 41 -7.93 -6.32 -3.05
CA GLY A 41 -9.29 -5.81 -3.03
C GLY A 41 -9.36 -4.33 -3.40
N CYS A 42 -8.42 -3.51 -2.91
CA CYS A 42 -8.38 -2.09 -3.25
C CYS A 42 -8.06 -1.82 -4.72
N ALA A 43 -7.24 -2.65 -5.37
CA ALA A 43 -6.92 -2.54 -6.80
C ALA A 43 -8.10 -2.91 -7.73
N ALA A 44 -9.01 -3.74 -7.22
CA ALA A 44 -10.22 -4.16 -7.94
C ALA A 44 -11.37 -3.14 -7.84
N LEU A 45 -11.31 -2.21 -6.90
CA LEU A 45 -12.33 -1.18 -6.71
C LEU A 45 -12.11 0.03 -7.63
N THR A 46 -13.14 0.87 -7.74
CA THR A 46 -13.05 2.22 -8.30
C THR A 46 -12.75 3.23 -7.19
N VAL A 47 -12.43 4.48 -7.54
CA VAL A 47 -12.19 5.55 -6.56
C VAL A 47 -13.39 5.73 -5.63
N THR A 48 -14.60 5.66 -6.19
CA THR A 48 -15.87 5.75 -5.46
C THR A 48 -16.06 4.53 -4.57
N GLY A 49 -15.83 3.31 -5.08
CA GLY A 49 -15.95 2.09 -4.27
C GLY A 49 -14.94 2.03 -3.11
N LEU A 50 -13.71 2.52 -3.31
CA LEU A 50 -12.72 2.62 -2.24
C LEU A 50 -13.14 3.69 -1.20
N ALA A 51 -13.70 4.81 -1.67
CA ALA A 51 -14.21 5.86 -0.79
C ALA A 51 -15.37 5.32 0.08
N GLU A 52 -16.34 4.63 -0.52
CA GLU A 52 -17.45 4.01 0.23
C GLU A 52 -16.96 2.95 1.21
N ARG A 53 -16.04 2.07 0.80
CA ARG A 53 -15.47 1.02 1.67
C ARG A 53 -14.76 1.58 2.89
N THR A 54 -14.09 2.72 2.72
CA THR A 54 -13.34 3.39 3.80
C THR A 54 -14.18 4.42 4.56
N GLY A 55 -15.44 4.65 4.15
CA GLY A 55 -16.30 5.68 4.72
C GLY A 55 -15.76 7.10 4.49
N THR A 56 -15.04 7.31 3.38
CA THR A 56 -14.42 8.59 3.02
C THR A 56 -14.98 9.13 1.71
N SER A 57 -14.55 10.33 1.32
CA SER A 57 -14.90 10.94 0.03
C SER A 57 -13.85 10.65 -1.03
N GLU A 58 -14.23 10.66 -2.30
CA GLU A 58 -13.30 10.47 -3.44
C GLU A 58 -12.13 11.44 -3.42
N ALA A 59 -12.37 12.70 -2.98
CA ALA A 59 -11.31 13.69 -2.79
C ALA A 59 -10.26 13.27 -1.75
N THR A 60 -10.67 12.58 -0.69
CA THR A 60 -9.77 12.02 0.33
C THR A 60 -8.93 10.90 -0.24
N VAL A 61 -9.53 10.02 -1.06
CA VAL A 61 -8.80 8.94 -1.75
C VAL A 61 -7.72 9.52 -2.67
N VAL A 62 -8.07 10.50 -3.50
CA VAL A 62 -7.11 11.17 -4.41
C VAL A 62 -6.02 11.91 -3.64
N ARG A 63 -6.37 12.60 -2.55
CA ARG A 63 -5.39 13.29 -1.70
C ARG A 63 -4.43 12.31 -1.03
N THR A 64 -4.93 11.17 -0.57
CA THR A 64 -4.11 10.09 0.03
C THR A 64 -3.18 9.50 -1.02
N ALA A 65 -3.67 9.25 -2.25
CA ALA A 65 -2.83 8.78 -3.36
C ALA A 65 -1.64 9.73 -3.62
N ARG A 66 -1.92 11.04 -3.68
CA ARG A 66 -0.87 12.08 -3.82
C ARG A 66 0.10 12.10 -2.66
N LEU A 67 -0.40 11.96 -1.44
CA LEU A 67 0.42 11.92 -0.23
C LEU A 67 1.33 10.67 -0.18
N LEU A 68 0.89 9.56 -0.77
CA LEU A 68 1.71 8.35 -0.95
C LEU A 68 2.74 8.47 -2.08
N GLY A 69 2.66 9.52 -2.90
CA GLY A 69 3.57 9.82 -4.01
C GLY A 69 3.00 9.51 -5.40
N TYR A 70 1.70 9.20 -5.51
CA TYR A 70 1.06 8.88 -6.79
C TYR A 70 0.29 10.09 -7.35
N PRO A 71 0.41 10.41 -8.65
CA PRO A 71 -0.24 11.58 -9.24
C PRO A 71 -1.78 11.53 -9.21
N GLY A 72 -2.36 10.32 -9.09
CA GLY A 72 -3.80 10.13 -8.96
C GLY A 72 -4.20 8.69 -8.63
N TYR A 73 -5.51 8.44 -8.59
CA TYR A 73 -6.07 7.13 -8.20
C TYR A 73 -5.71 6.00 -9.18
N ARG A 74 -5.71 6.27 -10.49
CA ARG A 74 -5.38 5.25 -11.50
C ARG A 74 -3.96 4.70 -11.30
N ASP A 75 -3.02 5.56 -10.95
CA ASP A 75 -1.62 5.21 -10.73
C ASP A 75 -1.45 4.42 -9.43
N LEU A 76 -2.12 4.88 -8.35
CA LEU A 76 -2.23 4.12 -7.10
C LEU A 76 -2.80 2.72 -7.35
N ARG A 77 -3.85 2.59 -8.15
CA ARG A 77 -4.48 1.30 -8.47
C ARG A 77 -3.52 0.33 -9.17
N LEU A 78 -2.72 0.83 -10.11
CA LEU A 78 -1.70 0.04 -10.80
C LEU A 78 -0.62 -0.43 -9.84
N ALA A 79 -0.15 0.45 -8.95
CA ALA A 79 0.81 0.09 -7.91
C ALA A 79 0.24 -0.98 -6.95
N LEU A 80 -1.02 -0.85 -6.55
CA LEU A 80 -1.71 -1.83 -5.71
C LEU A 80 -1.90 -3.18 -6.41
N ALA A 81 -2.21 -3.18 -7.71
CA ALA A 81 -2.30 -4.42 -8.50
C ALA A 81 -0.94 -5.13 -8.59
N GLY A 82 0.14 -4.38 -8.81
CA GLY A 82 1.50 -4.92 -8.81
C GLY A 82 1.91 -5.50 -7.45
N LEU A 83 1.55 -4.79 -6.37
CA LEU A 83 1.71 -5.25 -4.99
C LEU A 83 0.93 -6.53 -4.70
N ALA A 84 -0.32 -6.62 -5.14
CA ALA A 84 -1.18 -7.79 -4.97
C ALA A 84 -0.63 -9.02 -5.72
N ALA A 85 -0.13 -8.83 -6.94
CA ALA A 85 0.53 -9.90 -7.69
C ALA A 85 1.80 -10.41 -6.98
N HIS A 86 2.54 -9.50 -6.34
CA HIS A 86 3.71 -9.86 -5.53
C HIS A 86 3.35 -10.57 -4.22
N GLN A 87 2.20 -10.25 -3.62
CA GLN A 87 1.68 -10.93 -2.42
C GLN A 87 1.30 -12.39 -2.71
N GLU A 88 0.63 -12.63 -3.83
CA GLU A 88 0.29 -13.99 -4.27
C GLU A 88 1.55 -14.81 -4.61
N SER A 89 2.53 -14.16 -5.25
CA SER A 89 3.83 -14.77 -5.56
C SER A 89 4.73 -14.92 -4.32
N GLY A 90 4.46 -14.15 -3.26
CA GLY A 90 5.23 -14.04 -2.02
C GLY A 90 4.83 -15.02 -0.91
N ARG A 91 3.92 -15.97 -1.18
CA ARG A 91 3.73 -17.14 -0.31
C ARG A 91 4.88 -18.15 -0.49
N ALA A 92 6.12 -17.69 -0.36
CA ALA A 92 7.28 -18.51 -0.07
C ALA A 92 7.70 -18.19 1.38
N PRO A 93 7.98 -19.20 2.22
CA PRO A 93 7.98 -19.04 3.67
C PRO A 93 9.08 -18.09 4.11
N ALA A 94 8.83 -17.42 5.23
CA ALA A 94 9.79 -16.66 5.99
C ALA A 94 11.16 -17.35 5.97
N VAL A 95 12.13 -16.73 5.28
CA VAL A 95 13.53 -17.05 5.52
C VAL A 95 13.79 -16.66 6.97
N THR A 96 13.97 -17.68 7.80
CA THR A 96 14.43 -17.57 9.18
C THR A 96 15.74 -16.78 9.17
N ALA A 97 15.71 -15.61 9.79
CA ALA A 97 16.90 -14.82 10.06
C ALA A 97 17.52 -15.34 11.36
N ASP A 98 18.10 -16.54 11.33
CA ASP A 98 18.96 -17.08 12.39
C ASP A 98 20.13 -17.84 11.76
N ILE A 99 21.07 -17.11 11.16
CA ILE A 99 22.42 -17.64 10.96
C ILE A 99 23.43 -16.59 11.43
N ALA A 100 23.45 -16.36 12.75
CA ALA A 100 24.69 -15.98 13.42
C ALA A 100 25.36 -17.29 13.85
N VAL A 101 26.39 -17.70 13.11
CA VAL A 101 27.33 -18.73 13.56
C VAL A 101 28.53 -18.01 14.17
N ASP A 102 28.81 -18.41 15.40
CA ASP A 102 29.98 -18.14 16.25
C ASP A 102 31.32 -18.33 15.52
#